data_AF-A0A419DIZ9-F1
#
_entry.id   AF-A0A419DIZ9-F1
#
_cell.length_a   1.000
_cell.length_b   1.000
_cell.length_c   1.000
_cell.angle_alpha   90.00
_cell.angle_beta   90.00
_cell.angle_gamma   90.00
#
_symmetry.space_group_name_H-M   'P 1'
#
loop_
_entity.id
_entity.type
_entity.pdbx_description
1 polymer ?
#
loop_
_entity_poly.entity_id
_entity_poly.type
_entity_poly.pdbx_seq_one_letter_code
_entity_poly.pdbx_strand_id
1 'polypeptide(L)' 'MWLGNQPIHGCENVLILSGGDLLFLKTDRKENGTEIRKDVETLSKAAFFKKYQWPDNESGEGLYRELKNSNMNVNQQA' A
#
# COMPACT_ATOMS: atom_id res chain seq x y z
N MET A 1 -1.79 -26.59 4.27
CA MET A 1 -2.36 -25.92 5.45
C MET A 1 -3.73 -25.38 5.02
N TRP A 2 -4.81 -25.78 5.70
CA TRP A 2 -6.21 -25.55 5.28
C TRP A 2 -6.88 -24.54 6.22
N LEU A 3 -7.57 -23.54 5.67
CA LEU A 3 -8.56 -22.71 6.37
C LEU A 3 -9.84 -22.78 5.53
N GLY A 4 -10.83 -23.56 5.98
CA GLY A 4 -12.19 -23.58 5.42
C GLY A 4 -12.33 -23.79 3.91
N ASN A 5 -12.42 -25.05 3.45
CA ASN A 5 -13.03 -25.56 2.20
C ASN A 5 -12.95 -24.79 0.86
N GLN A 6 -12.13 -23.77 0.69
CA GLN A 6 -11.84 -23.15 -0.61
C GLN A 6 -10.34 -23.21 -0.88
N PRO A 7 -9.91 -23.76 -2.03
CA PRO A 7 -8.52 -23.66 -2.41
C PRO A 7 -8.17 -22.18 -2.59
N ILE A 8 -7.07 -21.72 -1.98
CA ILE A 8 -6.52 -20.38 -2.16
C ILE A 8 -5.88 -20.30 -3.57
N HIS A 9 -6.70 -20.43 -4.61
CA HIS A 9 -6.27 -20.20 -5.98
C HIS A 9 -6.28 -18.69 -6.23
N GLY A 10 -5.10 -18.10 -6.38
CA GLY A 10 -4.94 -16.69 -6.78
C GLY A 10 -4.53 -15.72 -5.67
N CYS A 11 -4.06 -16.19 -4.52
CA CYS A 11 -3.39 -15.33 -3.54
C CYS A 11 -1.90 -15.20 -3.91
N GLU A 12 -1.43 -13.98 -4.09
CA GLU A 12 -0.01 -13.71 -4.39
C GLU A 12 0.77 -13.26 -3.15
N ASN A 13 0.09 -12.66 -2.17
CA ASN A 13 0.73 -12.03 -1.01
C ASN A 13 -0.04 -12.32 0.28
N VAL A 14 0.68 -12.42 1.40
CA VAL A 14 0.08 -12.61 2.73
C VAL A 14 0.56 -11.48 3.64
N LEU A 15 -0.38 -10.76 4.26
CA LEU A 15 -0.09 -9.76 5.28
C LEU A 15 -0.32 -10.37 6.66
N ILE A 16 0.71 -10.35 7.51
CA ILE A 16 0.64 -10.81 8.89
C ILE A 16 0.39 -9.60 9.78
N LEU A 17 -0.74 -9.58 10.47
CA LEU A 17 -1.09 -8.50 11.40
C LEU A 17 -0.48 -8.77 12.78
N SER A 18 -0.21 -7.72 13.55
CA SER A 18 0.46 -7.80 14.86
C SER A 18 -0.27 -8.65 15.91
N GLY A 19 -1.56 -8.97 15.68
CA GLY A 19 -2.37 -9.87 16.52
C GLY A 19 -2.29 -11.36 16.15
N GLY A 20 -1.53 -11.72 15.11
CA GLY A 20 -1.44 -13.10 14.59
C GLY A 20 -2.44 -13.42 13.48
N ASP A 21 -3.35 -12.49 13.17
CA ASP A 21 -4.28 -12.62 12.05
C ASP A 21 -3.55 -12.58 10.69
N LEU A 22 -4.02 -13.40 9.75
CA LEU A 22 -3.49 -13.50 8.41
C LEU A 22 -4.50 -12.96 7.39
N LEU A 23 -4.07 -11.99 6.60
CA LEU A 23 -4.84 -11.46 5.48
C LEU A 23 -4.24 -11.94 4.17
N PHE A 24 -5.02 -12.67 3.39
CA PHE A 24 -4.64 -13.15 2.06
C PHE A 24 -4.98 -12.09 1.02
N LEU A 25 -3.95 -11.52 0.39
CA LEU A 25 -4.10 -10.44 -0.57
C LEU A 25 -3.98 -11.00 -1.99
N LYS A 26 -5.04 -10.78 -2.76
CA LYS A 26 -5.01 -10.91 -4.21
C LYS A 26 -4.54 -9.59 -4.79
N THR A 27 -3.48 -9.63 -5.59
CA THR A 27 -2.92 -8.43 -6.20
C THR A 27 -3.69 -8.11 -7.48
N ASP A 28 -4.63 -7.18 -7.39
CA ASP A 28 -5.36 -6.69 -8.57
C ASP A 28 -4.53 -5.71 -9.42
N ARG A 29 -3.49 -5.10 -8.83
CA ARG A 29 -2.64 -4.10 -9.49
C ARG A 29 -1.23 -4.07 -8.89
N LYS A 30 -0.19 -4.04 -9.74
CA LYS A 30 1.22 -3.85 -9.33
C LYS A 30 1.68 -2.46 -9.77
N GLU A 31 2.02 -1.63 -8.80
CA GLU A 31 2.56 -0.29 -9.03
C GLU A 31 4.06 -0.27 -8.68
N ASN A 32 4.83 0.54 -9.40
CA ASN A 32 6.25 0.69 -9.14
C ASN A 32 6.46 1.59 -7.91
N GLY A 33 7.08 1.04 -6.85
CA GLY A 33 7.35 1.77 -5.61
C GLY A 33 8.21 3.02 -5.80
N THR A 34 9.15 3.02 -6.76
CA THR A 34 9.97 4.20 -7.07
C THR A 34 9.14 5.31 -7.72
N GLU A 35 8.19 4.96 -8.59
CA GLU A 35 7.28 5.93 -9.20
C GLU A 35 6.31 6.51 -8.17
N ILE A 36 5.75 5.67 -7.28
CA ILE A 36 4.90 6.11 -6.17
C ILE A 36 5.65 7.12 -5.28
N ARG A 37 6.91 6.84 -4.94
CA ARG A 37 7.75 7.74 -4.14
C ARG A 37 8.03 9.06 -4.85
N LYS A 38 8.29 9.04 -6.15
CA LYS A 38 8.47 10.27 -6.92
C LYS A 38 7.17 11.07 -6.99
N ASP A 39 6.05 10.40 -7.20
CA ASP A 39 4.75 11.05 -7.35
C ASP A 39 4.26 11.65 -6.03
N VAL A 40 4.50 11.00 -4.88
CA VAL A 40 4.08 11.52 -3.57
C VAL A 40 4.81 12.84 -3.22
N GLU A 41 6.00 13.05 -3.78
CA GLU A 41 6.78 14.27 -3.59
C GLU A 41 6.44 15.36 -4.61
N THR A 42 6.14 14.96 -5.85
CA THR A 42 6.00 15.90 -6.98
C THR A 42 4.56 16.30 -7.28
N LEU A 43 3.59 15.43 -6.99
CA LEU A 43 2.17 15.70 -7.24
C LEU A 43 1.50 16.36 -6.03
N SER A 44 0.45 17.12 -6.30
CA SER A 44 -0.48 17.52 -5.24
C SER A 44 -1.25 16.30 -4.73
N LYS A 45 -1.71 16.33 -3.47
CA LYS A 45 -2.50 15.24 -2.86
C LYS A 45 -3.67 14.79 -3.76
N ALA A 46 -4.45 15.76 -4.27
CA ALA A 46 -5.57 15.48 -5.15
C ALA A 46 -5.14 14.81 -6.48
N ALA A 47 -4.04 15.25 -7.09
CA ALA A 47 -3.51 14.64 -8.31
C ALA A 47 -2.97 13.23 -8.07
N PHE A 48 -2.31 13.00 -6.93
CA PHE A 48 -1.84 11.69 -6.51
C PHE A 48 -3.00 10.71 -6.32
N PHE A 49 -4.01 11.09 -5.53
CA PHE A 49 -5.18 10.24 -5.26
C PHE A 49 -5.92 9.90 -6.55
N LYS A 50 -6.05 10.89 -7.46
CA LYS A 50 -6.64 10.66 -8.78
C LYS A 50 -5.83 9.69 -9.65
N LYS A 51 -4.49 9.83 -9.70
CA LYS A 51 -3.60 8.97 -10.52
C LYS A 51 -3.67 7.51 -10.06
N TYR A 52 -3.64 7.29 -8.75
CA TYR A 52 -3.65 5.96 -8.16
C TYR A 52 -5.05 5.42 -7.85
N GLN A 53 -6.10 6.18 -8.18
CA GLN A 53 -7.50 5.87 -7.83
C GLN A 53 -7.65 5.57 -6.33
N TRP A 54 -6.91 6.28 -5.51
CA TRP A 54 -6.89 6.06 -4.08
C TRP A 54 -8.14 6.64 -3.43
N PRO A 55 -8.73 5.97 -2.41
CA PRO A 55 -9.93 6.46 -1.78
C PRO A 55 -9.59 7.73 -0.99
N ASP A 56 -10.35 8.80 -1.25
CA ASP A 56 -10.24 10.06 -0.52
C ASP A 56 -11.01 9.96 0.80
N ASN A 57 -10.48 9.13 1.71
CA ASN A 57 -11.02 8.89 3.05
C ASN A 57 -9.89 8.83 4.08
N GLU A 58 -10.23 8.65 5.36
CA GLU A 58 -9.24 8.62 6.46
C GLU A 58 -8.15 7.55 6.28
N SER A 59 -8.50 6.39 5.71
CA SER A 59 -7.53 5.33 5.45
C SER A 59 -6.55 5.70 4.34
N GLY A 60 -7.04 6.28 3.24
CA GLY A 60 -6.19 6.78 2.16
C GLY A 60 -5.31 7.94 2.60
N GLU A 61 -5.84 8.86 3.41
CA GLU A 61 -5.08 9.97 3.98
C GLU A 61 -3.99 9.50 4.95
N GLY A 62 -4.30 8.54 5.82
CA GLY A 62 -3.33 7.91 6.72
C GLY A 62 -2.17 7.28 5.95
N LEU A 63 -2.48 6.46 4.94
CA LEU A 63 -1.47 5.82 4.09
C LEU A 63 -0.63 6.86 3.32
N TYR A 64 -1.24 7.89 2.75
CA TYR A 64 -0.51 8.97 2.07
C TYR A 64 0.47 9.67 3.01
N ARG A 65 0.06 9.95 4.24
CA ARG A 65 0.91 10.55 5.27
C ARG A 65 2.09 9.65 5.64
N GLU A 66 1.83 8.35 5.86
CA GLU A 66 2.88 7.38 6.17
C GLU A 66 3.90 7.24 5.02
N LEU A 67 3.45 7.24 3.76
CA LEU A 67 4.35 7.24 2.60
C LEU A 67 5.24 8.49 2.57
N LYS A 68 4.65 9.66 2.82
CA LYS A 68 5.38 10.93 2.83
C LYS A 68 6.42 10.98 3.95
N ASN A 69 6.07 10.49 5.14
CA ASN A 69 6.97 10.42 6.29
C ASN A 69 8.08 9.38 6.09
N SER A 70 7.75 8.21 5.52
CA SER A 70 8.72 7.14 5.23
C SER A 70 9.77 7.60 4.22
N ASN A 71 9.39 8.39 3.21
CA ASN A 71 10.35 8.98 2.27
C ASN A 71 11.31 9.99 2.94
N MET A 72 10.82 10.78 3.90
CA MET A 72 11.68 11.71 4.65
C MET A 72 12.72 10.97 5.49
N ASN A 73 12.37 9.84 6.09
CA ASN A 73 13.29 9.05 6.91
C ASN A 73 14.39 8.35 6.08
N VAL A 74 14.11 7.97 4.83
CA VAL A 74 15.12 7.39 3.92
C VAL A 74 16.17 8.45 3.52
N ASN A 75 15.78 9.71 3.34
CA ASN A 75 16.69 10.79 2.98
C ASN A 75 17.51 11.36 4.17
N GLN A 76 17.22 10.94 5.42
CA GLN A 76 18.02 11.31 6.60
C GLN A 76 19.12 10.29 6.94
N GLN A 77 19.16 9.16 6.23
CA GLN A 77 20.18 8.10 6.41
C GLN A 77 21.16 8.01 5.23
N ALA A 78 21.14 8.97 4.30
CA ALA A 78 22.02 9.06 3.14
C ALA A 78 23.13 10.11 3.34
#